data_AF-A0A951AGE8-F1
#
_entry.id   AF-A0A951AGE8-F1
#
_cell.length_a   1.000
_cell.length_b   1.000
_cell.length_c   1.000
_cell.angle_alpha   90.00
_cell.angle_beta   90.00
_cell.angle_gamma   90.00
#
_symmetry.space_group_name_H-M   'P 1'
#
loop_
_entity.id
_entity.type
_entity.pdbx_description
1 polymer ?
#
loop_
_entity_poly.entity_id
_entity_poly.type
_entity_poly.pdbx_seq_one_letter_code
_entity_poly.pdbx_strand_id
1 'polypeptide(L)'
;MQEKIILSTVSAWELGEKFETTRAQKNEALREAKIAKQDGDLSENAPYQAAKEKFRTMGRIQRRLTGEMNELIARGHTVVDPISWVTEEPVTTVQLGSVAEIVVGNEKQAVLIAGARDHHFPTEGEIVPIPYNSPLGSVLINHRAGDHFNAKINGREQAITIARVSRPTLVEILNIFPSLREHVSSFGGR
;
A
#
# COMPACT_ATOMS: atom_id res chain seq x y z
N MET A 1 3.91 14.09 21.41
CA MET A 1 3.37 14.23 20.04
C MET A 1 3.24 12.83 19.47
N GLN A 2 2.07 12.44 18.98
CA GLN A 2 1.95 11.19 18.21
C GLN A 2 2.62 11.39 16.86
N GLU A 3 3.42 10.41 16.44
CA GLU A 3 4.07 10.43 15.14
C GLU A 3 3.02 10.18 14.05
N LYS A 4 2.89 11.13 13.11
CA LYS A 4 1.90 11.06 12.03
C LYS A 4 2.21 9.89 11.11
N ILE A 5 1.16 9.22 10.62
CA ILE A 5 1.31 8.16 9.62
C ILE A 5 1.73 8.78 8.29
N ILE A 6 2.82 8.31 7.71
CA ILE A 6 3.25 8.73 6.38
C ILE A 6 2.60 7.84 5.33
N LEU A 7 1.98 8.44 4.32
CA LEU A 7 1.33 7.77 3.21
C LEU A 7 1.87 8.32 1.90
N SER A 8 1.99 7.48 0.87
CA SER A 8 2.14 8.01 -0.48
C SER A 8 0.83 8.62 -0.98
N THR A 9 0.93 9.55 -1.94
CA THR A 9 -0.21 10.05 -2.72
C THR A 9 -0.99 8.91 -3.38
N VAL A 10 -0.28 7.91 -3.90
CA VAL A 10 -0.85 6.74 -4.60
C VAL A 10 -1.69 5.90 -3.64
N SER A 11 -1.15 5.53 -2.48
CA SER A 11 -1.88 4.80 -1.44
C SER A 11 -3.14 5.55 -0.97
N ALA A 12 -3.09 6.89 -0.94
CA ALA A 12 -4.25 7.70 -0.58
C ALA A 12 -5.34 7.67 -1.66
N TRP A 13 -4.97 7.74 -2.93
CA TRP A 13 -5.90 7.62 -4.06
C TRP A 13 -6.55 6.24 -4.12
N GLU A 14 -5.76 5.17 -4.05
CA GLU A 14 -6.25 3.79 -4.06
C GLU A 14 -7.22 3.51 -2.91
N LEU A 15 -6.93 4.05 -1.71
CA LEU A 15 -7.84 3.92 -0.57
C LEU A 15 -9.19 4.59 -0.84
N GLY A 16 -9.17 5.80 -1.42
CA GLY A 16 -10.37 6.54 -1.80
C GLY A 16 -11.17 5.83 -2.89
N GLU A 17 -10.52 5.42 -3.98
CA GLU A 17 -11.15 4.71 -5.10
C GLU A 17 -11.76 3.39 -4.65
N LYS A 18 -11.04 2.62 -3.85
CA LYS A 18 -11.52 1.36 -3.29
C LYS A 18 -12.73 1.57 -2.40
N PHE A 19 -12.76 2.66 -1.63
CA PHE A 19 -13.91 3.00 -0.79
C PHE A 19 -15.15 3.30 -1.65
N GLU A 20 -15.03 4.17 -2.65
CA GLU A 20 -16.15 4.54 -3.52
C GLU A 20 -16.64 3.36 -4.36
N THR A 21 -15.72 2.56 -4.93
CA THR A 21 -16.08 1.35 -5.69
C THR A 21 -16.79 0.33 -4.82
N THR A 22 -16.29 0.06 -3.61
CA THR A 22 -16.95 -0.86 -2.66
C THR A 22 -18.35 -0.35 -2.28
N ARG A 23 -18.50 0.97 -2.08
CA ARG A 23 -19.79 1.60 -1.77
C ARG A 23 -20.78 1.47 -2.93
N ALA A 24 -20.32 1.68 -4.17
CA ALA A 24 -21.14 1.51 -5.37
C ALA A 24 -21.60 0.06 -5.52
N GLN A 25 -20.69 -0.91 -5.42
CA GLN A 25 -21.00 -2.35 -5.49
C GLN A 25 -21.96 -2.80 -4.39
N LYS A 26 -21.82 -2.26 -3.17
CA LYS A 26 -22.77 -2.52 -2.07
C LYS A 26 -24.17 -2.00 -2.40
N ASN A 27 -24.27 -0.78 -2.92
CA ASN A 27 -25.55 -0.18 -3.28
C ASN A 27 -26.22 -0.91 -4.44
N GLU A 28 -25.44 -1.35 -5.43
CA GLU A 28 -25.89 -2.19 -6.53
C GLU A 28 -26.43 -3.52 -6.01
N ALA A 29 -25.68 -4.23 -5.17
CA ALA A 29 -26.12 -5.49 -4.57
C ALA A 29 -27.42 -5.34 -3.76
N LEU A 30 -27.62 -4.18 -3.10
CA LEU A 30 -28.88 -3.88 -2.43
C LEU A 30 -30.04 -3.69 -3.42
N ARG A 31 -29.80 -3.09 -4.59
CA ARG A 31 -30.82 -2.98 -5.64
C ARG A 31 -31.16 -4.34 -6.23
N GLU A 32 -30.15 -5.14 -6.59
CA GLU A 32 -30.31 -6.52 -7.08
C GLU A 32 -31.14 -7.36 -6.09
N ALA A 33 -30.82 -7.30 -4.80
CA ALA A 33 -31.56 -8.02 -3.76
C ALA A 33 -33.02 -7.53 -3.64
N LYS A 34 -33.30 -6.24 -3.84
CA LYS A 34 -34.67 -5.71 -3.82
C LYS A 34 -35.49 -6.16 -5.03
N ILE A 35 -34.87 -6.25 -6.20
CA ILE A 35 -35.52 -6.73 -7.43
C ILE A 35 -35.83 -8.22 -7.28
N ALA A 36 -34.84 -9.04 -6.95
CA ALA A 36 -35.01 -10.48 -6.79
C ALA A 36 -36.03 -10.83 -5.68
N LYS A 37 -36.19 -9.97 -4.67
CA LYS A 37 -37.19 -10.16 -3.61
C LYS A 37 -38.63 -10.15 -4.12
N GLN A 38 -38.90 -9.62 -5.32
CA GLN A 38 -40.24 -9.60 -5.91
C GLN A 38 -40.69 -10.99 -6.41
N ASP A 39 -39.77 -11.94 -6.61
CA ASP A 39 -40.04 -13.23 -7.27
C ASP A 39 -40.54 -14.36 -6.35
N GLY A 40 -41.25 -14.05 -5.26
CA GLY A 40 -41.84 -15.08 -4.39
C GLY A 40 -40.86 -15.71 -3.39
N ASP A 41 -40.61 -17.02 -3.45
CA ASP A 41 -39.87 -17.75 -2.42
C ASP A 41 -38.38 -17.34 -2.36
N LEU A 42 -38.02 -16.63 -1.28
CA LEU A 42 -36.69 -16.08 -1.08
C LEU A 42 -35.65 -17.13 -0.67
N SER A 43 -36.08 -18.29 -0.19
CA SER A 43 -35.18 -19.33 0.32
C SER A 43 -34.48 -20.07 -0.83
N GLU A 44 -35.17 -20.26 -1.95
CA GLU A 44 -34.64 -20.91 -3.17
C GLU A 44 -34.22 -19.91 -4.26
N ASN A 45 -34.54 -18.63 -4.12
CA ASN A 45 -34.16 -17.60 -5.09
C ASN A 45 -32.63 -17.37 -5.09
N ALA A 46 -31.94 -18.07 -5.99
CA ALA A 46 -30.49 -17.99 -6.16
C ALA A 46 -30.01 -16.54 -6.45
N PRO A 47 -30.64 -15.75 -7.35
CA PRO A 47 -30.31 -14.33 -7.52
C PRO A 47 -30.36 -13.51 -6.23
N TYR A 48 -31.40 -13.71 -5.39
CA TYR A 48 -31.53 -13.00 -4.12
C TYR A 48 -30.42 -13.38 -3.13
N GLN A 49 -30.10 -14.68 -3.01
CA GLN A 49 -29.03 -15.14 -2.12
C GLN A 49 -27.67 -14.59 -2.55
N ALA A 50 -27.36 -14.61 -3.86
CA ALA A 50 -26.12 -14.05 -4.40
C ALA A 50 -26.00 -12.54 -4.13
N ALA A 51 -27.06 -11.77 -4.38
CA ALA A 51 -27.07 -10.33 -4.12
C ALA A 51 -26.94 -10.01 -2.63
N LYS A 52 -27.61 -10.78 -1.76
CA LYS A 52 -27.51 -10.66 -0.30
C LYS A 52 -26.09 -10.97 0.20
N GLU A 53 -25.45 -11.99 -0.35
CA GLU A 53 -24.06 -12.32 -0.02
C GLU A 53 -23.10 -11.22 -0.49
N LYS A 54 -23.22 -10.77 -1.75
CA LYS A 54 -22.45 -9.63 -2.31
C LYS A 54 -22.59 -8.40 -1.40
N PHE A 55 -23.81 -8.04 -1.01
CA PHE A 55 -24.06 -6.93 -0.08
C PHE A 55 -23.34 -7.10 1.27
N ARG A 56 -23.41 -8.30 1.86
CA ARG A 56 -22.73 -8.60 3.14
C ARG A 56 -21.21 -8.51 3.00
N THR A 57 -20.65 -9.05 1.93
CA THR A 57 -19.21 -9.02 1.66
C THR A 57 -18.73 -7.59 1.46
N MET A 58 -19.39 -6.80 0.62
CA MET A 58 -19.06 -5.37 0.44
C MET A 58 -19.24 -4.57 1.74
N GLY A 59 -20.24 -4.88 2.56
CA GLY A 59 -20.41 -4.27 3.87
C GLY A 59 -19.28 -4.59 4.86
N ARG A 60 -18.68 -5.78 4.79
CA ARG A 60 -17.49 -6.12 5.60
C ARG A 60 -16.26 -5.36 5.11
N ILE A 61 -16.05 -5.30 3.79
CA ILE A 61 -14.93 -4.57 3.19
C ILE A 61 -15.03 -3.07 3.52
N GLN A 62 -16.21 -2.46 3.35
CA GLN A 62 -16.41 -1.05 3.64
C GLN A 62 -16.14 -0.71 5.11
N ARG A 63 -16.56 -1.57 6.05
CA ARG A 63 -16.25 -1.39 7.48
C ARG A 63 -14.75 -1.43 7.75
N ARG A 64 -14.02 -2.35 7.11
CA ARG A 64 -12.56 -2.42 7.21
C ARG A 64 -11.91 -1.12 6.71
N LEU A 65 -12.28 -0.67 5.51
CA LEU A 65 -11.75 0.58 4.93
C LEU A 65 -12.06 1.80 5.80
N THR A 66 -13.27 1.88 6.35
CA THR A 66 -13.65 2.94 7.29
C THR A 66 -12.77 2.92 8.55
N GLY A 67 -12.48 1.74 9.09
CA GLY A 67 -11.57 1.57 10.23
C GLY A 67 -10.16 2.07 9.91
N GLU A 68 -9.64 1.73 8.73
CA GLU A 68 -8.33 2.20 8.27
C GLU A 68 -8.29 3.73 8.11
N MET A 69 -9.32 4.35 7.52
CA MET A 69 -9.41 5.81 7.39
C MET A 69 -9.51 6.49 8.77
N ASN A 70 -10.29 5.90 9.70
CA ASN A 70 -10.39 6.41 11.06
C ASN A 70 -9.06 6.35 11.80
N GLU A 71 -8.23 5.31 11.57
CA GLU A 71 -6.88 5.24 12.13
C GLU A 71 -6.00 6.39 11.62
N LEU A 72 -6.06 6.68 10.31
CA LEU A 72 -5.32 7.80 9.70
C LEU A 72 -5.74 9.17 10.25
N ILE A 73 -7.01 9.33 10.59
CA ILE A 73 -7.54 10.55 11.22
C ILE A 73 -7.10 10.63 12.68
N ALA A 74 -7.26 9.55 13.43
CA ALA A 74 -6.98 9.51 14.87
C ALA A 74 -5.50 9.73 15.18
N ARG A 75 -4.59 9.12 14.40
CA ARG A 75 -3.13 9.27 14.56
C ARG A 75 -2.57 10.49 13.83
N GLY A 76 -3.36 11.09 12.95
CA GLY A 76 -2.92 12.06 11.96
C GLY A 76 -2.08 11.41 10.86
N HIS A 77 -2.08 12.03 9.68
CA HIS A 77 -1.32 11.55 8.53
C HIS A 77 -0.64 12.70 7.77
N THR A 78 0.40 12.34 7.03
CA THR A 78 1.09 13.20 6.07
C THR A 78 1.16 12.46 4.74
N VAL A 79 0.79 13.13 3.66
CA VAL A 79 0.88 12.58 2.31
C VAL A 79 2.18 13.04 1.67
N VAL A 80 2.92 12.11 1.07
CA VAL A 80 4.18 12.34 0.37
C VAL A 80 4.03 11.88 -1.08
N ASP A 81 4.53 12.66 -2.02
CA ASP A 81 4.60 12.26 -3.42
C ASP A 81 5.85 11.39 -3.64
N PRO A 82 5.73 10.13 -4.10
CA PRO A 82 6.90 9.29 -4.39
C PRO A 82 7.90 9.91 -5.37
N ILE A 83 7.45 10.81 -6.26
CA ILE A 83 8.34 11.53 -7.19
C ILE A 83 9.34 12.41 -6.43
N SER A 84 8.96 12.92 -5.24
CA SER A 84 9.86 13.72 -4.40
C SER A 84 11.05 12.96 -3.85
N TRP A 85 11.04 11.62 -3.91
CA TRP A 85 12.17 10.78 -3.51
C TRP A 85 13.27 10.71 -4.57
N VAL A 86 12.97 11.13 -5.81
CA VAL A 86 13.94 11.23 -6.90
C VAL A 86 14.74 12.52 -6.71
N THR A 87 15.95 12.37 -6.18
CA THR A 87 16.87 13.50 -5.95
C THR A 87 18.31 13.06 -6.17
N GLU A 88 19.17 14.02 -6.50
CA GLU A 88 20.62 13.83 -6.62
C GLU A 88 21.34 13.85 -5.27
N GLU A 89 20.62 14.21 -4.19
CA GLU A 89 21.20 14.25 -2.85
C GLU A 89 21.66 12.84 -2.40
N PRO A 90 22.94 12.69 -2.04
CA PRO A 90 23.47 11.41 -1.62
C PRO A 90 22.77 10.95 -0.34
N VAL A 91 22.52 9.65 -0.25
CA VAL A 91 21.94 9.02 0.93
C VAL A 91 22.88 7.93 1.41
N THR A 92 23.25 7.98 2.68
CA THR A 92 24.17 7.00 3.30
C THR A 92 23.47 6.09 4.30
N THR A 93 22.25 6.45 4.68
CA THR A 93 21.45 5.81 5.72
C THR A 93 20.08 5.49 5.15
N VAL A 94 19.54 4.30 5.44
CA VAL A 94 18.20 3.90 5.05
C VAL A 94 17.18 4.78 5.75
N GLN A 95 16.37 5.47 4.95
CA GLN A 95 15.30 6.36 5.38
C GLN A 95 14.10 6.26 4.41
N LEU A 96 12.99 6.91 4.75
CA LEU A 96 11.85 7.00 3.82
C LEU A 96 12.29 7.54 2.45
N GLY A 97 11.86 6.88 1.38
CA GLY A 97 12.21 7.21 0.00
C GLY A 97 13.60 6.77 -0.44
N SER A 98 14.29 5.94 0.35
CA SER A 98 15.57 5.33 -0.06
C SER A 98 15.39 3.89 -0.55
N VAL A 99 16.21 3.52 -1.51
CA VAL A 99 16.34 2.14 -1.99
C VAL A 99 17.52 1.49 -1.29
N ALA A 100 17.28 0.36 -0.64
CA ALA A 100 18.29 -0.46 0.00
C ALA A 100 18.44 -1.78 -0.74
N GLU A 101 19.66 -2.08 -1.17
CA GLU A 101 20.02 -3.43 -1.63
C GLU A 101 20.43 -4.24 -0.40
N ILE A 102 19.61 -5.22 -0.06
CA ILE A 102 19.77 -6.02 1.15
C ILE A 102 19.98 -7.49 0.80
N VAL A 103 20.69 -8.17 1.69
CA VAL A 103 20.79 -9.63 1.72
C VAL A 103 20.14 -10.09 3.01
N VAL A 104 19.10 -10.91 2.91
CA VAL A 104 18.41 -11.50 4.07
C VAL A 104 18.65 -13.01 4.01
N GLY A 105 19.44 -13.52 4.94
CA GLY A 105 19.97 -14.89 4.84
C GLY A 105 20.84 -15.05 3.58
N ASN A 106 20.32 -15.78 2.59
CA ASN A 106 20.99 -16.02 1.30
C ASN A 106 20.30 -15.33 0.11
N GLU A 107 19.21 -14.60 0.35
CA GLU A 107 18.42 -13.97 -0.71
C GLU A 107 18.78 -12.49 -0.84
N LYS A 108 19.15 -12.07 -2.06
CA LYS A 108 19.38 -10.66 -2.40
C LYS A 108 18.08 -10.05 -2.90
N GLN A 109 17.75 -8.86 -2.42
CA GLN A 109 16.60 -8.10 -2.88
C GLN A 109 16.86 -6.60 -2.79
N ALA A 110 16.25 -5.84 -3.69
CA ALA A 110 16.22 -4.38 -3.61
C ALA A 110 14.86 -3.94 -3.07
N VAL A 111 14.86 -3.09 -2.04
CA VAL A 111 13.63 -2.62 -1.39
C VAL A 111 13.60 -1.11 -1.32
N LEU A 112 12.44 -0.51 -1.61
CA LEU A 112 12.17 0.91 -1.39
C LEU A 112 11.47 1.08 -0.04
N ILE A 113 12.02 1.89 0.87
CA ILE A 113 11.30 2.25 2.10
C ILE A 113 10.23 3.28 1.77
N ALA A 114 8.96 2.86 1.75
CA ALA A 114 7.83 3.66 1.32
C ALA A 114 6.87 3.95 2.49
N GLY A 115 5.72 4.58 2.20
CA GLY A 115 4.72 4.94 3.18
C GLY A 115 4.06 3.71 3.84
N ALA A 116 3.33 3.95 4.93
CA ALA A 116 2.76 2.93 5.82
C ALA A 116 1.83 1.92 5.12
N ARG A 117 1.37 2.23 3.90
CA ARG A 117 0.41 1.44 3.13
C ARG A 117 0.95 1.00 1.76
N ASP A 118 2.18 1.40 1.43
CA ASP A 118 2.83 1.04 0.18
C ASP A 118 3.44 -0.36 0.33
N HIS A 119 2.63 -1.37 0.05
CA HIS A 119 3.04 -2.76 0.04
C HIS A 119 2.39 -3.48 -1.13
N HIS A 120 3.16 -3.65 -2.20
CA HIS A 120 2.76 -4.38 -3.39
C HIS A 120 4.00 -4.89 -4.11
N PHE A 121 3.82 -5.85 -5.00
CA PHE A 121 4.87 -6.27 -5.92
C PHE A 121 4.73 -5.45 -7.21
N PRO A 122 5.80 -4.75 -7.64
CA PRO A 122 5.75 -4.03 -8.91
C PRO A 122 5.54 -5.02 -10.06
N THR A 123 4.82 -4.60 -11.09
CA THR A 123 4.62 -5.41 -12.31
C THR A 123 5.88 -5.48 -13.15
N GLU A 124 6.73 -4.46 -13.05
CA GLU A 124 8.00 -4.33 -13.76
C GLU A 124 9.11 -3.90 -12.80
N GLY A 125 10.31 -4.46 -12.97
CA GLY A 125 11.48 -4.15 -12.13
C GLY A 125 11.61 -5.04 -10.88
N GLU A 126 12.76 -4.92 -10.21
CA GLU A 126 13.16 -5.78 -9.08
C GLU A 126 12.97 -5.13 -7.70
N ILE A 127 12.65 -3.83 -7.66
CA ILE A 127 12.57 -3.07 -6.40
C ILE A 127 11.17 -3.17 -5.78
N VAL A 128 11.08 -3.81 -4.61
CA VAL A 128 9.81 -3.97 -3.89
C VAL A 128 9.62 -2.83 -2.88
N PRO A 129 8.52 -2.04 -2.94
CA PRO A 129 8.22 -1.09 -1.89
C PRO A 129 7.78 -1.82 -0.61
N ILE A 130 8.38 -1.42 0.49
CA ILE A 130 8.05 -1.93 1.82
C ILE A 130 7.66 -0.76 2.73
N PRO A 131 6.60 -0.90 3.53
CA PRO A 131 6.22 0.14 4.47
C PRO A 131 7.31 0.36 5.53
N TYR A 132 7.60 1.63 5.83
CA TYR A 132 8.56 2.00 6.88
C TYR A 132 8.21 1.40 8.26
N ASN A 133 6.93 1.16 8.51
CA ASN A 133 6.40 0.59 9.75
C ASN A 133 6.20 -0.94 9.68
N SER A 134 6.64 -1.60 8.60
CA SER A 134 6.62 -3.06 8.51
C SER A 134 7.72 -3.71 9.36
N PRO A 135 7.62 -5.01 9.70
CA PRO A 135 8.66 -5.71 10.46
C PRO A 135 10.06 -5.64 9.83
N LEU A 136 10.15 -5.63 8.50
CA LEU A 136 11.42 -5.44 7.79
C LEU A 136 11.79 -3.95 7.72
N GLY A 137 10.87 -3.07 7.32
CA GLY A 137 11.14 -1.64 7.17
C GLY A 137 11.61 -0.97 8.47
N SER A 138 10.97 -1.28 9.59
CA SER A 138 11.32 -0.72 10.90
C SER A 138 12.72 -1.12 11.37
N VAL A 139 13.17 -2.31 10.96
CA VAL A 139 14.50 -2.84 11.27
C VAL A 139 15.57 -2.26 10.35
N LEU A 140 15.23 -1.89 9.11
CA LEU A 140 16.20 -1.34 8.17
C LEU A 140 16.45 0.16 8.36
N ILE A 141 15.44 0.91 8.83
CA ILE A 141 15.56 2.35 9.02
C ILE A 141 16.73 2.69 9.95
N ASN A 142 17.44 3.77 9.62
CA ASN A 142 18.63 4.27 10.32
C ASN A 142 19.91 3.42 10.19
N HIS A 143 19.86 2.27 9.50
CA HIS A 143 21.07 1.53 9.15
C HIS A 143 21.77 2.09 7.92
N ARG A 144 23.07 1.82 7.80
CA ARG A 144 23.94 2.36 6.75
C ARG A 144 24.36 1.29 5.74
N ALA A 145 24.78 1.72 4.57
CA ALA A 145 25.44 0.82 3.62
C ALA A 145 26.68 0.19 4.27
N GLY A 146 26.83 -1.12 4.12
CA GLY A 146 27.87 -1.93 4.76
C GLY A 146 27.47 -2.56 6.09
N ASP A 147 26.34 -2.17 6.69
CA ASP A 147 25.90 -2.74 7.96
C ASP A 147 25.56 -4.23 7.82
N HIS A 148 25.98 -5.01 8.82
CA HIS A 148 25.62 -6.41 8.99
C HIS A 148 25.13 -6.66 10.41
N PHE A 149 23.91 -7.16 10.55
CA PHE A 149 23.28 -7.35 11.85
C PHE A 149 22.21 -8.46 11.82
N ASN A 150 21.89 -8.99 13.00
CA ASN A 150 20.80 -9.93 13.16
C ASN A 150 19.56 -9.20 13.68
N ALA A 151 18.40 -9.48 13.09
CA ALA A 151 17.14 -8.94 13.55
C ALA A 151 16.04 -9.99 13.56
N LYS A 152 15.09 -9.82 14.49
CA LYS A 152 13.93 -10.70 14.59
C LYS A 152 12.80 -10.15 13.72
N ILE A 153 12.64 -10.74 12.54
CA ILE A 153 11.56 -10.40 11.61
C ILE A 153 10.52 -11.52 11.65
N ASN A 154 9.27 -11.17 11.93
CA ASN A 154 8.15 -12.13 11.99
C ASN A 154 8.41 -13.34 12.91
N GLY A 155 9.10 -13.10 14.03
CA GLY A 155 9.41 -14.14 15.00
C GLY A 155 10.66 -14.98 14.71
N ARG A 156 11.29 -14.80 13.54
CA ARG A 156 12.51 -15.52 13.14
C ARG A 156 13.72 -14.59 13.18
N GLU A 157 14.83 -15.07 13.74
CA GLU A 157 16.11 -14.37 13.61
C GLU A 157 16.63 -14.52 12.18
N GLN A 158 16.98 -13.40 11.57
CA GLN A 158 17.53 -13.34 10.22
C GLN A 158 18.76 -12.44 10.22
N ALA A 159 19.83 -12.92 9.59
CA ALA A 159 21.00 -12.11 9.31
C ALA A 159 20.70 -11.21 8.11
N ILE A 160 20.94 -9.91 8.29
CA ILE A 160 20.69 -8.88 7.30
C ILE A 160 21.99 -8.17 7.00
N THR A 161 22.28 -7.99 5.72
CA THR A 161 23.38 -7.16 5.23
C THR A 161 22.83 -6.09 4.32
N ILE A 162 23.21 -4.83 4.53
CA ILE A 162 22.87 -3.73 3.62
C ILE A 162 24.05 -3.52 2.70
N ALA A 163 23.95 -3.96 1.45
CA ALA A 163 25.02 -3.83 0.47
C ALA A 163 25.17 -2.39 -0.02
N ARG A 164 24.03 -1.73 -0.31
CA ARG A 164 24.01 -0.38 -0.86
C ARG A 164 22.75 0.36 -0.43
N VAL A 165 22.86 1.67 -0.29
CA VAL A 165 21.72 2.59 -0.13
C VAL A 165 21.82 3.64 -1.23
N SER A 166 20.71 3.92 -1.89
CA SER A 166 20.65 4.89 -2.99
C SER A 166 19.29 5.58 -3.06
N ARG A 167 19.22 6.68 -3.84
CA ARG A 167 17.96 7.30 -4.21
C ARG A 167 17.35 6.57 -5.39
N PRO A 168 16.02 6.38 -5.43
CA PRO A 168 15.37 5.82 -6.58
C PRO A 168 15.46 6.78 -7.77
N THR A 169 15.54 6.22 -8.95
CA THR A 169 15.38 6.95 -10.22
C THR A 169 13.89 7.17 -10.51
N LEU A 170 13.60 8.13 -11.41
CA LEU A 170 12.23 8.37 -11.87
C LEU A 170 11.62 7.11 -12.51
N VAL A 171 12.40 6.37 -13.30
CA VAL A 171 11.93 5.13 -13.94
C VAL A 171 11.53 4.09 -12.91
N GLU A 172 12.35 3.90 -11.88
CA GLU A 172 12.05 2.97 -10.78
C GLU A 172 10.78 3.38 -10.03
N ILE A 173 10.63 4.66 -9.66
CA ILE A 173 9.41 5.15 -9.01
C ILE A 173 8.17 4.91 -9.88
N LEU A 174 8.24 5.17 -11.18
CA LEU A 174 7.11 4.97 -12.08
C LEU A 174 6.80 3.50 -12.36
N ASN A 175 7.78 2.60 -12.22
CA ASN A 175 7.56 1.14 -12.31
C ASN A 175 6.95 0.59 -11.03
N ILE A 176 7.38 1.13 -9.88
CA ILE A 176 6.82 0.80 -8.57
C ILE A 176 5.38 1.32 -8.48
N PHE A 177 5.13 2.57 -8.88
CA PHE A 177 3.82 3.21 -8.79
C PHE A 177 3.28 3.61 -10.18
N PRO A 178 2.76 2.66 -10.98
CA PRO A 178 2.25 2.94 -12.32
C PRO A 178 1.16 4.01 -12.38
N SER A 179 0.30 4.09 -11.35
CA SER A 179 -0.80 5.06 -11.26
C SER A 179 -0.34 6.53 -11.27
N LEU A 180 0.93 6.80 -10.97
CA LEU A 180 1.51 8.15 -11.12
C LEU A 180 1.50 8.60 -12.58
N ARG A 181 1.69 7.69 -13.56
CA ARG A 181 1.65 8.02 -14.99
C ARG A 181 0.27 8.49 -15.44
N GLU A 182 -0.76 7.82 -14.92
CA GLU A 182 -2.16 8.06 -15.30
C GLU A 182 -2.68 9.36 -14.68
N HIS A 183 -2.37 9.61 -13.41
CA HIS A 183 -2.84 10.78 -12.71
C HIS A 183 -2.16 12.08 -13.16
N VAL A 184 -0.87 12.08 -13.49
CA VAL A 184 -0.19 13.25 -14.08
C VAL A 184 -0.84 13.68 -15.40
N SER A 185 -1.33 12.72 -16.20
CA SER A 185 -2.03 12.99 -17.46
C SER A 185 -3.44 13.58 -17.25
N SER A 186 -4.11 13.23 -16.14
CA SER A 186 -5.47 13.70 -15.82
C SER A 186 -5.55 15.13 -15.25
N PHE A 187 -4.47 15.62 -14.62
CA PHE A 187 -4.41 16.97 -14.05
C PHE A 187 -3.86 18.04 -15.02
N GLY A 188 -3.23 17.64 -16.12
CA GLY A 188 -2.69 18.55 -17.15
C GLY A 188 -3.69 19.03 -18.20
N GLY A 189 -4.96 18.65 -18.08
CA GLY A 189 -6.04 19.04 -18.99
C GLY A 189 -7.05 19.98 -18.33
N ARG A 190 -6.64 21.22 -18.03
CA ARG A 190 -7.54 22.37 -17.81
C ARG A 190 -6.93 23.61 -18.42
#